data_AF-A0ABD1CGI1-F1
#
_entry.id   AF-A0ABD1CGI1-F1
#
_cell.length_a   1.000
_cell.length_b   1.000
_cell.length_c   1.000
_cell.angle_alpha   90.00
_cell.angle_beta   90.00
_cell.angle_gamma   90.00
#
_symmetry.space_group_name_H-M   'P 1'
#
loop_
_entity.id
_entity.type
_entity.pdbx_description
1 polymer ?
#
loop_
_entity_poly.entity_id
_entity_poly.type
_entity_poly.pdbx_seq_one_letter_code
_entity_poly.pdbx_strand_id
1 'polypeptide(L)'
;MSIEWSLESVKILVENVEKYPSLYDGLTTYNNSGPIQEIWDLIAKSVGNGATGFICKRRWQVLRNAYRNHVKFGYKVSPYGIEPHLGFMRPFFRSKAELQAKNNPEDSLEYCKKLTQIVQEYPHLYFDNRSTASSDDWQEVATRMGNGDSPEQCTAHWSRLRTRYSYHLKRGYKMRPAGLEQDLKFMAPLLAAREEATLETTIMLVDLVRDHPILYQHGNVKEHQDVWKNVAEMMGSGATAQDCENHWRSLRYAYTKCLQKGFAMRQSGIAEHLEFLKPYLKLPEGADSEPAAKKISLVKKPQKWELRREAAVAAIQRHKHLKFDGEDEDTLFLFELLPDIAKMNDTDKMAFKVGAVQLAQEFVNG
;
A
#
# COMPACT_ATOMS: atom_id res chain seq x y z
N MET A 1 33.00 4.22 21.44
CA MET A 1 32.78 4.97 22.69
C MET A 1 31.31 5.36 22.77
N SER A 2 30.60 4.88 23.80
CA SER A 2 29.20 5.24 24.03
C SER A 2 29.18 6.40 25.02
N ILE A 3 28.65 7.56 24.61
CA ILE A 3 28.47 8.70 25.51
C ILE A 3 27.27 8.41 26.40
N GLU A 4 27.47 8.54 27.71
CA GLU A 4 26.38 8.48 28.68
C GLU A 4 25.65 9.82 28.69
N TRP A 5 24.35 9.79 28.39
CA TRP A 5 23.53 11.00 28.28
C TRP A 5 22.85 11.30 29.62
N SER A 6 23.42 12.22 30.39
CA SER A 6 22.78 12.76 31.59
C SER A 6 21.60 13.68 31.21
N LEU A 7 20.70 13.94 32.16
CA LEU A 7 19.62 14.91 31.98
C LEU A 7 20.16 16.28 31.56
N GLU A 8 21.28 16.70 32.15
CA GLU A 8 21.91 17.99 31.88
C GLU A 8 22.44 18.08 30.44
N SER A 9 23.16 17.06 29.96
CA SER A 9 23.64 17.03 28.57
C SER A 9 22.49 17.00 27.55
N VAL A 10 21.35 16.39 27.92
CA VAL A 10 20.14 16.39 27.07
C VAL A 10 19.47 17.77 27.09
N LYS A 11 19.41 18.48 28.22
CA LYS A 11 18.89 19.85 28.28
C LYS A 11 19.71 20.80 27.41
N ILE A 12 21.04 20.76 27.54
CA ILE A 12 21.95 21.56 26.72
C ILE A 12 21.74 21.27 25.23
N LEU A 13 21.55 20.00 24.85
CA LEU A 13 21.22 19.63 23.48
C LEU A 13 19.91 20.28 23.01
N VAL A 14 18.85 20.18 23.79
CA VAL A 14 17.52 20.70 23.44
C VAL A 14 17.53 22.23 23.31
N GLU A 15 18.12 22.93 24.28
CA GLU A 15 18.23 24.39 24.30
C GLU A 15 19.05 24.93 23.12
N ASN A 16 20.10 24.19 22.72
CA ASN A 16 20.86 24.59 21.54
C ASN A 16 20.14 24.27 20.24
N VAL A 17 19.40 23.15 20.16
CA VAL A 17 18.58 22.85 18.97
C VAL A 17 17.48 23.90 18.77
N GLU A 18 16.84 24.35 19.84
CA GLU A 18 15.75 25.34 19.80
C GLU A 18 16.15 26.63 19.06
N LYS A 19 17.41 27.06 19.19
CA LYS A 19 17.98 28.25 18.53
C LYS A 19 18.04 28.14 17.00
N TYR A 20 17.94 26.93 16.44
CA TYR A 20 18.08 26.67 15.01
C TYR A 20 16.81 26.02 14.44
N PRO A 21 15.79 26.81 14.03
CA PRO A 21 14.56 26.29 13.42
C PRO A 21 14.77 25.31 12.27
N SER A 22 15.84 25.49 11.48
CA SER A 22 16.21 24.59 10.38
C SER A 22 16.41 23.12 10.79
N LEU A 23 16.61 22.82 12.08
CA LEU A 23 16.80 21.45 12.59
C LEU A 23 15.49 20.73 12.92
N TYR A 24 14.38 21.45 13.04
CA TYR A 24 13.11 20.89 13.50
C TYR A 24 11.88 21.36 12.73
N ASP A 25 11.91 22.56 12.14
CA ASP A 25 10.88 23.07 11.26
C ASP A 25 11.08 22.52 9.84
N GLY A 26 10.13 21.70 9.39
CA GLY A 26 10.21 20.97 8.11
C GLY A 26 9.92 21.83 6.87
N LEU A 27 10.08 23.15 6.96
CA LEU A 27 9.89 24.05 5.83
C LEU A 27 11.04 23.92 4.82
N THR A 28 10.69 23.92 3.54
CA THR A 28 11.61 23.71 2.40
C THR A 28 12.60 24.84 2.18
N THR A 29 12.44 25.97 2.88
CA THR A 29 13.30 27.16 2.80
C THR A 29 14.70 26.96 3.39
N TYR A 30 14.95 25.84 4.08
CA TYR A 30 16.21 25.57 4.78
C TYR A 30 17.08 24.48 4.11
N ASN A 31 16.80 24.11 2.85
CA ASN A 31 17.36 22.94 2.15
C ASN A 31 18.86 23.02 1.72
N ASN A 32 19.70 23.74 2.46
CA ASN A 32 21.15 23.68 2.26
C ASN A 32 21.75 22.66 3.24
N SER A 33 22.20 21.52 2.71
CA SER A 33 22.77 20.41 3.50
C SER A 33 24.10 20.75 4.17
N GLY A 34 24.90 21.66 3.59
CA GLY A 34 26.17 22.13 4.14
C GLY A 34 26.04 22.84 5.50
N PRO A 35 25.24 23.92 5.60
CA PRO A 35 25.02 24.65 6.85
C PRO A 35 24.49 23.79 8.01
N ILE A 36 23.72 22.73 7.73
CA ILE A 36 23.10 21.90 8.77
C ILE A 36 24.15 21.10 9.54
N GLN A 37 25.19 20.59 8.86
CA GLN A 37 26.22 19.80 9.53
C GLN A 37 27.07 20.67 10.45
N GLU A 38 27.43 21.88 10.01
CA GLU A 38 28.16 22.86 10.83
C GLU A 38 27.39 23.25 12.08
N ILE A 39 26.06 23.42 11.98
CA ILE A 39 25.19 23.67 13.14
C ILE A 39 25.26 22.49 14.13
N TRP A 40 25.20 21.24 13.65
CA TRP A 40 25.33 20.08 14.54
C TRP A 40 26.69 20.01 15.24
N ASP A 41 27.76 20.37 14.54
CA ASP A 41 29.11 20.38 15.12
C ASP A 41 29.28 21.52 16.14
N LEU A 42 28.64 22.67 15.93
CA LEU A 42 28.54 23.75 16.93
C LEU A 42 27.77 23.28 18.17
N ILE A 43 26.61 22.64 17.99
CA ILE A 43 25.82 22.08 19.10
C ILE A 43 26.65 21.05 19.87
N ALA A 44 27.41 20.20 19.18
CA ALA A 44 28.25 19.18 19.80
C ALA A 44 29.35 19.78 20.70
N LYS A 45 29.96 20.90 20.28
CA LYS A 45 30.90 21.66 21.12
C LYS A 45 30.24 22.17 22.40
N SER A 46 28.99 22.63 22.32
CA SER A 46 28.23 23.10 23.49
C SER A 46 27.82 21.96 24.44
N VAL A 47 27.49 20.78 23.90
CA VAL A 47 27.14 19.60 24.71
C VAL A 47 28.37 19.03 25.44
N GLY A 48 29.55 19.10 24.83
CA GLY A 48 30.80 18.63 25.43
C GLY A 48 30.90 17.09 25.50
N ASN A 49 31.74 16.58 26.41
CA ASN A 49 31.89 15.13 26.70
C ASN A 49 32.22 14.24 25.49
N GLY A 50 32.98 14.78 24.52
CA GLY A 50 33.33 14.05 23.30
C GLY A 50 32.18 13.84 22.33
N ALA A 51 31.05 14.54 22.50
CA ALA A 51 29.94 14.52 21.56
C ALA A 51 30.39 15.04 20.19
N THR A 52 29.92 14.36 19.14
CA THR A 52 30.07 14.82 17.75
C THR A 52 28.72 15.24 17.20
N GLY A 53 28.69 16.08 16.16
CA GLY A 53 27.44 16.54 15.57
C GLY A 53 26.54 15.38 15.13
N PHE A 54 27.13 14.29 14.64
CA PHE A 54 26.40 13.06 14.32
C PHE A 54 25.69 12.44 15.53
N ILE A 55 26.35 12.35 16.69
CA ILE A 55 25.76 11.77 17.90
C ILE A 55 24.64 12.68 18.42
N CYS A 56 24.86 14.00 18.46
CA CYS A 56 23.83 14.97 18.84
C CYS A 56 22.60 14.87 17.94
N LYS A 57 22.79 14.81 16.61
CA LYS A 57 21.72 14.62 15.63
C LYS A 57 20.92 13.34 15.88
N ARG A 58 21.61 12.21 16.10
CA ARG A 58 20.96 10.92 16.36
C ARG A 58 20.18 10.95 17.68
N ARG A 59 20.76 11.53 18.74
CA ARG A 59 20.10 11.68 20.04
C ARG A 59 18.86 12.56 19.93
N TRP A 60 18.95 13.67 19.21
CA TRP A 60 17.83 14.55 18.91
C TRP A 60 16.69 13.82 18.18
N GLN A 61 17.01 13.01 17.16
CA GLN A 61 15.98 12.24 16.44
C GLN A 61 15.22 11.27 17.35
N VAL A 62 15.94 10.57 18.24
CA VAL A 62 15.33 9.69 19.24
C VAL A 62 14.44 10.48 20.19
N LEU A 63 14.94 11.60 20.72
CA LEU A 63 14.21 12.45 21.65
C LEU A 63 12.95 13.07 21.03
N ARG A 64 13.07 13.62 19.80
CA ARG A 64 11.97 14.16 19.02
C ARG A 64 10.88 13.12 18.78
N ASN A 65 11.25 11.90 18.43
CA ASN A 65 10.29 10.81 18.20
C ASN A 65 9.61 10.37 19.51
N ALA A 66 10.37 10.26 20.60
CA ALA A 66 9.82 9.95 21.91
C ALA A 66 8.82 11.03 22.37
N TYR A 67 9.15 12.31 22.22
CA TYR A 67 8.27 13.41 22.59
C TYR A 67 7.05 13.53 21.66
N ARG A 68 7.20 13.27 20.36
CA ARG A 68 6.04 13.14 19.45
C ARG A 68 5.07 12.07 19.95
N ASN A 69 5.58 10.92 20.40
CA ASN A 69 4.74 9.86 20.95
C ASN A 69 4.15 10.22 22.32
N HIS A 70 4.88 10.98 23.15
CA HIS A 70 4.35 11.55 24.39
C HIS A 70 3.13 12.43 24.13
N VAL A 71 3.25 13.39 23.20
CA VAL A 71 2.14 14.28 22.84
C VAL A 71 0.96 13.50 22.26
N LYS A 72 1.21 12.46 21.47
CA LYS A 72 0.15 11.71 20.78
C LYS A 72 -0.53 10.63 21.65
N PHE A 73 0.22 9.97 22.52
CA PHE A 73 -0.20 8.75 23.22
C PHE A 73 0.05 8.80 24.73
N GLY A 74 0.59 9.89 25.27
CA GLY A 74 0.91 10.01 26.70
C GLY A 74 2.12 9.19 27.16
N TYR A 75 2.94 8.67 26.24
CA TYR A 75 4.13 7.90 26.61
C TYR A 75 5.17 8.75 27.35
N LYS A 76 5.86 8.16 28.33
CA LYS A 76 6.93 8.84 29.08
C LYS A 76 8.13 9.12 28.18
N VAL A 77 8.77 10.28 28.34
CA VAL A 77 10.02 10.61 27.64
C VAL A 77 11.19 10.37 28.59
N SER A 78 12.27 9.79 28.07
CA SER A 78 13.50 9.60 28.82
C SER A 78 14.57 10.57 28.31
N PRO A 79 15.33 11.23 29.20
CA PRO A 79 15.27 11.15 30.67
C PRO A 79 14.05 11.87 31.27
N TYR A 80 13.58 11.43 32.44
CA TYR A 80 12.44 12.03 33.13
C TYR A 80 12.66 13.52 33.42
N GLY A 81 11.67 14.35 33.13
CA GLY A 81 11.74 15.80 33.36
C GLY A 81 12.27 16.61 32.18
N ILE A 82 12.54 15.97 31.02
CA ILE A 82 12.93 16.68 29.80
C ILE A 82 11.73 17.23 29.03
N GLU A 83 10.53 16.72 29.29
CA GLU A 83 9.30 17.06 28.57
C GLU A 83 9.01 18.57 28.51
N PRO A 84 9.16 19.36 29.60
CA PRO A 84 8.93 20.81 29.55
C PRO A 84 9.85 21.53 28.56
N HIS A 85 11.11 21.09 28.44
CA HIS A 85 12.10 21.70 27.54
C HIS A 85 11.81 21.42 26.07
N LEU A 86 11.04 20.37 25.76
CA LEU A 86 10.63 20.05 24.39
C LEU A 86 9.34 20.77 23.98
N GLY A 87 8.77 21.58 24.87
CA GLY A 87 7.52 22.33 24.66
C GLY A 87 7.48 23.11 23.34
N PHE A 88 8.60 23.74 22.95
CA PHE A 88 8.70 24.54 21.73
C PHE A 88 8.41 23.75 20.45
N MET A 89 8.52 22.41 20.48
CA MET A 89 8.24 21.58 19.31
C MET A 89 6.75 21.42 19.01
N ARG A 90 5.86 21.72 19.98
CA ARG A 90 4.42 21.44 19.85
C ARG A 90 3.79 22.08 18.60
N PRO A 91 4.04 23.36 18.26
CA PRO A 91 3.51 23.96 17.04
C PRO A 91 4.00 23.30 15.74
N PHE A 92 5.14 22.61 15.78
CA PHE A 92 5.79 21.97 14.63
C PHE A 92 5.40 20.50 14.47
N PHE A 93 4.71 19.92 15.44
CA PHE A 93 4.04 18.62 15.29
C PHE A 93 2.75 18.79 14.51
N ARG A 94 2.87 19.26 13.26
CA ARG A 94 1.75 19.23 12.32
C ARG A 94 1.22 17.81 12.25
N SER A 95 -0.10 17.67 12.32
CA SER A 95 -0.72 16.38 12.16
C SER A 95 -0.33 15.83 10.79
N LYS A 96 -0.16 14.51 10.69
CA LYS A 96 0.10 13.85 9.40
C LYS A 96 -1.00 14.21 8.38
N ALA A 97 -2.21 14.49 8.85
CA ALA A 97 -3.34 14.98 8.06
C ALA A 97 -3.08 16.39 7.47
N GLU A 98 -2.58 17.35 8.24
CA GLU A 98 -2.25 18.70 7.74
C GLU A 98 -1.06 18.71 6.78
N LEU A 99 -0.04 17.87 7.03
CA LEU A 99 1.09 17.71 6.12
C LEU A 99 0.73 16.96 4.83
N GLN A 100 -0.27 16.06 4.85
CA GLN A 100 -0.75 15.35 3.66
C GLN A 100 -1.75 16.21 2.86
N ALA A 101 -2.66 16.91 3.53
CA ALA A 101 -3.61 17.82 2.89
C ALA A 101 -2.92 19.00 2.18
N LYS A 102 -1.77 19.47 2.69
CA LYS A 102 -0.97 20.51 2.01
C LYS A 102 -0.15 19.99 0.83
N ASN A 103 0.07 18.68 0.70
CA ASN A 103 1.00 18.11 -0.28
C ASN A 103 0.32 17.26 -1.36
N ASN A 104 -0.93 16.80 -1.18
CA ASN A 104 -1.67 16.06 -2.20
C ASN A 104 -3.13 16.55 -2.25
N PRO A 105 -3.54 17.32 -3.29
CA PRO A 105 -4.92 17.75 -3.48
C PRO A 105 -5.92 16.58 -3.47
N GLU A 106 -5.51 15.40 -3.93
CA GLU A 106 -6.29 14.16 -3.99
C GLU A 106 -6.76 13.56 -2.66
N ASP A 107 -6.19 14.04 -1.55
CA ASP A 107 -6.58 13.64 -0.20
C ASP A 107 -7.58 14.65 0.42
N SER A 108 -7.80 15.80 -0.24
CA SER A 108 -8.81 16.79 0.18
C SER A 108 -10.19 16.41 -0.34
N LEU A 109 -11.16 16.33 0.58
CA LEU A 109 -12.56 16.04 0.23
C LEU A 109 -13.14 17.12 -0.65
N GLU A 110 -12.85 18.38 -0.35
CA GLU A 110 -13.32 19.53 -1.11
C GLU A 110 -12.79 19.49 -2.54
N TYR A 111 -11.48 19.22 -2.70
CA TYR A 111 -10.85 19.10 -4.01
C TYR A 111 -11.48 17.97 -4.83
N CYS A 112 -11.58 16.76 -4.27
CA CYS A 112 -12.15 15.63 -4.97
C CYS A 112 -13.63 15.82 -5.32
N LYS A 113 -14.41 16.45 -4.44
CA LYS A 113 -15.81 16.80 -4.74
C LYS A 113 -15.91 17.79 -5.88
N LYS A 114 -15.13 18.87 -5.84
CA LYS A 114 -15.09 19.88 -6.90
C LYS A 114 -14.70 19.27 -8.25
N LEU A 115 -13.63 18.47 -8.28
CA LEU A 115 -13.20 17.76 -9.49
C LEU A 115 -14.30 16.83 -10.02
N THR A 116 -14.97 16.09 -9.13
CA THR A 116 -16.06 15.18 -9.49
C THR A 116 -17.26 15.95 -10.08
N GLN A 117 -17.64 17.07 -9.47
CA GLN A 117 -18.75 17.91 -9.95
C GLN A 117 -18.45 18.50 -11.33
N ILE A 118 -17.24 19.02 -11.55
CA ILE A 118 -16.86 19.57 -12.86
C ILE A 118 -16.85 18.45 -13.90
N VAL A 119 -16.18 17.31 -13.62
CA VAL A 119 -16.10 16.21 -14.59
C VAL A 119 -17.47 15.61 -14.90
N GLN A 120 -18.41 15.60 -13.95
CA GLN A 120 -19.80 15.17 -14.19
C GLN A 120 -20.47 15.89 -15.36
N GLU A 121 -20.11 17.14 -15.63
CA GLU A 121 -20.65 17.93 -16.75
C GLU A 121 -20.09 17.50 -18.12
N TYR A 122 -19.04 16.66 -18.15
CA TYR A 122 -18.37 16.19 -19.37
C TYR A 122 -18.32 14.65 -19.41
N PRO A 123 -19.41 13.98 -19.83
CA PRO A 123 -19.48 12.51 -19.83
C PRO A 123 -18.38 11.80 -20.60
N HIS A 124 -17.84 12.41 -21.66
CA HIS A 124 -16.73 11.86 -22.44
C HIS A 124 -15.39 11.84 -21.69
N LEU A 125 -15.27 12.59 -20.58
CA LEU A 125 -14.09 12.58 -19.70
C LEU A 125 -14.15 11.48 -18.62
N TYR A 126 -15.29 10.76 -18.49
CA TYR A 126 -15.43 9.70 -17.48
C TYR A 126 -14.42 8.57 -17.67
N PHE A 127 -13.97 8.35 -18.90
CA PHE A 127 -12.96 7.36 -19.21
C PHE A 127 -11.86 7.98 -20.05
N ASP A 128 -10.61 7.72 -19.67
CA ASP A 128 -9.42 8.16 -20.40
C ASP A 128 -9.35 7.38 -21.73
N ASN A 129 -10.19 7.74 -22.70
CA ASN A 129 -10.01 7.30 -24.07
C ASN A 129 -9.05 8.29 -24.72
N ARG A 130 -7.81 7.84 -24.94
CA ARG A 130 -6.75 8.65 -25.57
C ARG A 130 -7.17 9.20 -26.94
N SER A 131 -8.24 8.69 -27.55
CA SER A 131 -8.73 9.13 -28.86
C SER A 131 -9.90 10.11 -28.83
N THR A 132 -10.54 10.40 -27.69
CA THR A 132 -11.77 11.23 -27.66
C THR A 132 -11.76 12.38 -26.65
N ALA A 133 -10.88 12.39 -25.65
CA ALA A 133 -10.79 13.54 -24.75
C ALA A 133 -10.01 14.64 -25.47
N SER A 134 -10.70 15.72 -25.88
CA SER A 134 -10.01 16.91 -26.38
C SER A 134 -9.14 17.46 -25.25
N SER A 135 -7.90 17.83 -25.58
CA SER A 135 -7.01 18.56 -24.67
C SER A 135 -7.70 19.80 -24.10
N ASP A 136 -8.66 20.36 -24.85
CA ASP A 136 -9.39 21.58 -24.52
C ASP A 136 -10.37 21.39 -23.33
N ASP A 137 -10.99 20.22 -23.19
CA ASP A 137 -11.95 19.99 -22.11
C ASP A 137 -11.24 19.85 -20.76
N TRP A 138 -10.09 19.17 -20.72
CA TRP A 138 -9.26 19.14 -19.52
C TRP A 138 -8.63 20.49 -19.20
N GLN A 139 -8.43 21.34 -20.21
CA GLN A 139 -8.02 22.73 -20.01
C GLN A 139 -9.12 23.55 -19.33
N GLU A 140 -10.38 23.36 -19.72
CA GLU A 140 -11.51 23.99 -19.04
C GLU A 140 -11.69 23.46 -17.61
N VAL A 141 -11.55 22.14 -17.39
CA VAL A 141 -11.56 21.55 -16.05
C VAL A 141 -10.49 22.18 -15.17
N ALA A 142 -9.26 22.30 -15.66
CA ALA A 142 -8.15 22.91 -14.94
C ALA A 142 -8.42 24.38 -14.58
N THR A 143 -8.93 25.17 -15.54
CA THR A 143 -9.34 26.56 -15.31
C THR A 143 -10.40 26.66 -14.21
N ARG A 144 -11.42 25.80 -14.23
CA ARG A 144 -12.50 25.78 -13.23
C ARG A 144 -12.04 25.28 -11.86
N MET A 145 -11.04 24.40 -11.80
CA MET A 145 -10.43 23.98 -10.53
C MET A 145 -9.77 25.16 -9.82
N GLY A 146 -9.15 26.10 -10.55
CA GLY A 146 -8.72 27.40 -10.04
C GLY A 146 -7.61 27.34 -8.98
N ASN A 147 -6.92 26.20 -8.87
CA ASN A 147 -5.89 25.92 -7.86
C ASN A 147 -4.48 25.82 -8.46
N GLY A 148 -4.32 26.15 -9.75
CA GLY A 148 -3.05 26.07 -10.47
C GLY A 148 -2.70 24.69 -11.01
N ASP A 149 -3.61 23.71 -10.96
CA ASP A 149 -3.39 22.41 -11.59
C ASP A 149 -3.38 22.53 -13.11
N SER A 150 -2.49 21.77 -13.76
CA SER A 150 -2.50 21.59 -15.21
C SER A 150 -3.60 20.60 -15.65
N PRO A 151 -3.97 20.59 -16.94
CA PRO A 151 -4.92 19.62 -17.50
C PRO A 151 -4.50 18.16 -17.24
N GLU A 152 -3.20 17.87 -17.34
CA GLU A 152 -2.62 16.55 -17.10
C GLU A 152 -2.72 16.16 -15.63
N GLN A 153 -2.53 17.12 -14.72
CA GLN A 153 -2.72 16.89 -13.29
C GLN A 153 -4.17 16.55 -12.99
N CYS A 154 -5.13 17.33 -13.50
CA CYS A 154 -6.56 17.05 -13.35
C CYS A 154 -6.95 15.66 -13.90
N THR A 155 -6.44 15.32 -15.10
CA THR A 155 -6.64 14.01 -15.72
C THR A 155 -6.09 12.88 -14.84
N ALA A 156 -4.86 13.03 -14.34
CA ALA A 156 -4.23 12.04 -13.49
C ALA A 156 -4.97 11.88 -12.15
N HIS A 157 -5.42 12.97 -11.55
CA HIS A 157 -6.20 13.00 -10.31
C HIS A 157 -7.55 12.29 -10.50
N TRP A 158 -8.24 12.55 -11.61
CA TRP A 158 -9.48 11.86 -11.96
C TRP A 158 -9.27 10.36 -12.17
N SER A 159 -8.24 9.97 -12.91
CA SER A 159 -7.91 8.56 -13.17
C SER A 159 -7.62 7.78 -11.88
N ARG A 160 -6.86 8.39 -10.95
CA ARG A 160 -6.62 7.83 -9.60
C ARG A 160 -7.90 7.72 -8.81
N LEU A 161 -8.77 8.74 -8.86
CA LEU A 161 -10.03 8.74 -8.15
C LEU A 161 -10.97 7.62 -8.63
N ARG A 162 -11.14 7.49 -9.94
CA ARG A 162 -11.92 6.38 -10.54
C ARG A 162 -11.36 5.02 -10.18
N THR A 163 -10.03 4.88 -10.19
CA THR A 163 -9.36 3.63 -9.80
C THR A 163 -9.68 3.26 -8.34
N ARG A 164 -9.59 4.23 -7.42
CA ARG A 164 -9.96 4.02 -6.01
C ARG A 164 -11.42 3.61 -5.87
N TYR A 165 -12.32 4.27 -6.58
CA TYR A 165 -13.75 3.95 -6.55
C TYR A 165 -14.05 2.57 -7.13
N SER A 166 -13.37 2.16 -8.20
CA SER A 166 -13.47 0.80 -8.73
C SER A 166 -13.05 -0.25 -7.68
N TYR A 167 -11.97 -0.01 -6.94
CA TYR A 167 -11.57 -0.90 -5.85
C TYR A 167 -12.54 -0.88 -4.67
N HIS A 168 -13.17 0.26 -4.38
CA HIS A 168 -14.23 0.36 -3.38
C HIS A 168 -15.39 -0.58 -3.74
N LEU A 169 -15.88 -0.51 -4.99
CA LEU A 169 -16.97 -1.37 -5.46
C LEU A 169 -16.58 -2.86 -5.47
N LYS A 170 -15.37 -3.20 -5.96
CA LYS A 170 -14.97 -4.60 -6.16
C LYS A 170 -14.49 -5.31 -4.90
N ARG A 171 -13.82 -4.58 -4.00
CA ARG A 171 -13.09 -5.16 -2.86
C ARG A 171 -13.56 -4.64 -1.50
N GLY A 172 -14.58 -3.78 -1.48
CA GLY A 172 -15.06 -3.15 -0.24
C GLY A 172 -14.02 -2.23 0.42
N TYR A 173 -13.03 -1.75 -0.32
CA TYR A 173 -12.03 -0.83 0.22
C TYR A 173 -12.69 0.49 0.59
N LYS A 174 -12.36 1.02 1.78
CA LYS A 174 -12.90 2.33 2.21
C LYS A 174 -12.37 3.43 1.30
N MET A 175 -13.28 4.25 0.77
CA MET A 175 -12.91 5.44 0.00
C MET A 175 -12.14 6.43 0.87
N ARG A 176 -11.20 7.11 0.22
CA ARG A 176 -10.46 8.23 0.80
C ARG A 176 -10.49 9.39 -0.19
N PRO A 177 -10.85 10.59 0.25
CA PRO A 177 -11.45 10.91 1.56
C PRO A 177 -12.82 10.24 1.76
N ALA A 178 -13.22 10.01 3.02
CA ALA A 178 -14.48 9.34 3.33
C ALA A 178 -15.69 10.22 2.94
N GLY A 179 -16.78 9.60 2.49
CA GLY A 179 -18.00 10.27 2.04
C GLY A 179 -18.04 10.59 0.55
N LEU A 180 -16.89 10.52 -0.15
CA LEU A 180 -16.77 10.77 -1.58
C LEU A 180 -17.43 9.68 -2.44
N GLU A 181 -17.67 8.49 -1.89
CA GLU A 181 -18.40 7.40 -2.54
C GLU A 181 -19.80 7.81 -3.00
N GLN A 182 -20.45 8.75 -2.31
CA GLN A 182 -21.79 9.23 -2.68
C GLN A 182 -21.73 10.09 -3.95
N ASP A 183 -20.72 10.97 -4.05
CA ASP A 183 -20.52 11.83 -5.23
C ASP A 183 -20.12 11.03 -6.48
N LEU A 184 -19.51 9.85 -6.30
CA LEU A 184 -19.11 8.96 -7.39
C LEU A 184 -20.13 7.88 -7.74
N LYS A 185 -21.30 7.86 -7.08
CA LYS A 185 -22.33 6.83 -7.28
C LYS A 185 -22.75 6.67 -8.74
N PHE A 186 -22.80 7.77 -9.50
CA PHE A 186 -23.13 7.78 -10.94
C PHE A 186 -22.15 6.94 -11.80
N MET A 187 -20.90 6.76 -11.35
CA MET A 187 -19.90 5.95 -12.05
C MET A 187 -20.14 4.45 -11.92
N ALA A 188 -20.91 3.99 -10.93
CA ALA A 188 -21.13 2.57 -10.69
C ALA A 188 -21.72 1.82 -11.90
N PRO A 189 -22.86 2.24 -12.49
CA PRO A 189 -23.41 1.58 -13.68
C PRO A 189 -22.47 1.67 -14.89
N LEU A 190 -21.74 2.78 -15.04
CA LEU A 190 -20.79 2.97 -16.15
C LEU A 190 -19.57 2.05 -16.04
N LEU A 191 -19.05 1.85 -14.83
CA LEU A 191 -17.95 0.93 -14.57
C LEU A 191 -18.38 -0.53 -14.78
N ALA A 192 -19.61 -0.87 -14.40
CA ALA A 192 -20.17 -2.20 -14.64
C ALA A 192 -20.35 -2.49 -16.14
N ALA A 193 -21.00 -1.59 -16.88
CA ALA A 193 -21.18 -1.73 -18.33
C ALA A 193 -19.84 -1.81 -19.08
N ARG A 194 -18.84 -1.02 -18.67
CA ARG A 194 -17.49 -1.10 -19.23
C ARG A 194 -16.85 -2.46 -18.93
N GLU A 195 -17.00 -2.97 -17.71
CA GLU A 195 -16.45 -4.27 -17.35
C GLU A 195 -17.09 -5.41 -18.15
N GLU A 196 -18.40 -5.36 -18.34
CA GLU A 196 -19.14 -6.29 -19.20
C GLU A 196 -18.63 -6.26 -20.64
N ALA A 197 -18.52 -5.08 -21.26
CA ALA A 197 -17.94 -4.94 -22.60
C ALA A 197 -16.48 -5.44 -22.68
N THR A 198 -15.66 -5.23 -21.62
CA THR A 198 -14.32 -5.82 -21.59
C THR A 198 -14.34 -7.33 -21.45
N LEU A 199 -15.33 -7.91 -20.77
CA LEU A 199 -15.47 -9.35 -20.65
C LEU A 199 -15.89 -9.96 -21.99
N GLU A 200 -16.86 -9.37 -22.68
CA GLU A 200 -17.31 -9.81 -24.01
C GLU A 200 -16.16 -9.81 -25.02
N THR A 201 -15.39 -8.72 -25.08
CA THR A 201 -14.21 -8.64 -25.96
C THR A 201 -13.12 -9.64 -25.57
N THR A 202 -12.91 -9.89 -24.27
CA THR A 202 -12.00 -10.95 -23.81
C THR A 202 -12.50 -12.34 -24.22
N ILE A 203 -13.80 -12.63 -24.08
CA ILE A 203 -14.41 -13.92 -24.49
C ILE A 203 -14.25 -14.10 -25.99
N MET A 204 -14.56 -13.08 -26.80
CA MET A 204 -14.37 -13.10 -28.24
C MET A 204 -12.93 -13.43 -28.63
N LEU A 205 -11.94 -12.78 -27.98
CA LEU A 205 -10.53 -13.10 -28.21
C LEU A 205 -10.23 -14.57 -27.87
N VAL A 206 -10.76 -15.09 -26.76
CA VAL A 206 -10.57 -16.48 -26.36
C VAL A 206 -11.18 -17.45 -27.37
N ASP A 207 -12.37 -17.17 -27.87
CA ASP A 207 -13.05 -17.98 -28.88
C ASP A 207 -12.28 -17.98 -30.21
N LEU A 208 -11.84 -16.81 -30.69
CA LEU A 208 -11.01 -16.70 -31.89
C LEU A 208 -9.69 -17.46 -31.74
N VAL A 209 -9.04 -17.36 -30.57
CA VAL A 209 -7.81 -18.10 -30.32
C VAL A 209 -8.05 -19.60 -30.26
N ARG A 210 -9.17 -20.05 -29.67
CA ARG A 210 -9.56 -21.47 -29.59
C ARG A 210 -9.64 -22.10 -30.98
N ASP A 211 -10.18 -21.36 -31.95
CA ASP A 211 -10.35 -21.79 -33.34
C ASP A 211 -9.01 -21.86 -34.12
N HIS A 212 -7.92 -21.37 -33.52
CA HIS A 212 -6.57 -21.41 -34.10
C HIS A 212 -5.58 -22.16 -33.20
N PRO A 213 -5.56 -23.52 -33.23
CA PRO A 213 -4.70 -24.35 -32.38
C PRO A 213 -3.22 -23.99 -32.34
N ILE A 214 -2.69 -23.52 -33.47
CA ILE A 214 -1.30 -23.06 -33.60
C ILE A 214 -0.92 -21.96 -32.59
N LEU A 215 -1.87 -21.16 -32.11
CA LEU A 215 -1.61 -20.07 -31.17
C LEU A 215 -1.34 -20.54 -29.72
N TYR A 216 -1.71 -21.77 -29.39
CA TYR A 216 -1.53 -22.33 -28.04
C TYR A 216 -0.83 -23.69 -28.00
N GLN A 217 -0.72 -24.37 -29.13
CA GLN A 217 0.10 -25.56 -29.31
C GLN A 217 1.57 -25.18 -29.60
N HIS A 218 2.48 -26.15 -29.51
CA HIS A 218 3.90 -25.92 -29.82
C HIS A 218 4.05 -25.86 -31.35
N GLY A 219 4.03 -24.65 -31.93
CA GLY A 219 4.06 -24.41 -33.38
C GLY A 219 5.17 -23.46 -33.84
N ASN A 220 5.30 -23.31 -35.16
CA ASN A 220 6.31 -22.50 -35.85
C ASN A 220 6.02 -20.99 -35.70
N VAL A 221 6.99 -20.22 -35.18
CA VAL A 221 6.85 -18.80 -34.83
C VAL A 221 6.41 -17.91 -36.01
N LYS A 222 6.75 -18.24 -37.26
CA LYS A 222 6.38 -17.42 -38.44
C LYS A 222 4.89 -17.48 -38.79
N GLU A 223 4.24 -18.63 -38.59
CA GLU A 223 2.80 -18.80 -38.89
C GLU A 223 1.90 -18.08 -37.88
N HIS A 224 2.43 -17.78 -36.69
CA HIS A 224 1.67 -17.11 -35.63
C HIS A 224 1.34 -15.65 -36.00
N GLN A 225 2.24 -14.96 -36.70
CA GLN A 225 2.08 -13.52 -36.95
C GLN A 225 0.92 -13.22 -37.91
N ASP A 226 0.73 -14.04 -38.95
CA ASP A 226 -0.38 -13.84 -39.89
C ASP A 226 -1.73 -14.23 -39.27
N VAL A 227 -1.73 -15.21 -38.37
CA VAL A 227 -2.95 -15.59 -37.64
C VAL A 227 -3.35 -14.53 -36.63
N TRP A 228 -2.39 -13.88 -35.95
CA TRP A 228 -2.71 -12.72 -35.09
C TRP A 228 -3.26 -11.52 -35.86
N LYS A 229 -2.85 -11.31 -37.12
CA LYS A 229 -3.47 -10.27 -37.98
C LYS A 229 -4.94 -10.61 -38.26
N ASN A 230 -5.23 -11.85 -38.64
CA ASN A 230 -6.60 -12.30 -38.87
C ASN A 230 -7.46 -12.19 -37.60
N VAL A 231 -6.94 -12.63 -36.45
CA VAL A 231 -7.62 -12.44 -35.15
C VAL A 231 -7.90 -10.97 -34.87
N ALA A 232 -6.94 -10.07 -35.13
CA ALA A 232 -7.14 -8.64 -34.92
C ALA A 232 -8.17 -8.02 -35.87
N GLU A 233 -8.21 -8.46 -37.13
CA GLU A 233 -9.23 -8.08 -38.11
C GLU A 233 -10.62 -8.53 -37.65
N MET A 234 -10.75 -9.78 -37.18
CA MET A 234 -12.01 -10.33 -36.67
C MET A 234 -12.47 -9.66 -35.37
N MET A 235 -11.54 -9.28 -34.47
CA MET A 235 -11.84 -8.55 -33.23
C MET A 235 -12.50 -7.18 -33.48
N GLY A 236 -12.33 -6.59 -34.67
CA GLY A 236 -13.11 -5.46 -35.15
C GLY A 236 -13.18 -4.28 -34.17
N SER A 237 -12.06 -3.64 -33.83
CA SER A 237 -12.07 -2.51 -32.87
C SER A 237 -10.81 -1.64 -32.89
N GLY A 238 -10.11 -1.54 -34.03
CA GLY A 238 -8.78 -0.90 -34.07
C GLY A 238 -7.72 -1.63 -33.24
N ALA A 239 -8.02 -2.86 -32.80
CA ALA A 239 -7.07 -3.73 -32.11
C ALA A 239 -5.96 -4.13 -33.08
N THR A 240 -4.70 -4.06 -32.62
CA THR A 240 -3.59 -4.58 -33.42
C THR A 240 -3.36 -6.06 -33.13
N ALA A 241 -2.73 -6.77 -34.06
CA ALA A 241 -2.23 -8.13 -33.86
C ALA A 241 -1.41 -8.24 -32.55
N GLN A 242 -0.60 -7.22 -32.27
CA GLN A 242 0.24 -7.17 -31.08
C GLN A 242 -0.58 -7.01 -29.78
N ASP A 243 -1.66 -6.23 -29.81
CA ASP A 243 -2.56 -6.07 -28.66
C ASP A 243 -3.26 -7.39 -28.35
N CYS A 244 -3.77 -8.08 -29.38
CA CYS A 244 -4.41 -9.38 -29.24
C CYS A 244 -3.44 -10.42 -28.66
N GLU A 245 -2.21 -10.48 -29.19
CA GLU A 245 -1.19 -11.40 -28.69
C GLU A 245 -0.81 -11.10 -27.23
N ASN A 246 -0.61 -9.84 -26.87
CA ASN A 246 -0.25 -9.44 -25.50
C ASN A 246 -1.38 -9.72 -24.52
N HIS A 247 -2.63 -9.48 -24.93
CA HIS A 247 -3.82 -9.78 -24.14
C HIS A 247 -3.93 -11.29 -23.91
N TRP A 248 -3.79 -12.10 -24.96
CA TRP A 248 -3.78 -13.55 -24.87
C TRP A 248 -2.67 -14.08 -23.95
N ARG A 249 -1.43 -13.59 -24.12
CA ARG A 249 -0.29 -13.98 -23.28
C ARG A 249 -0.56 -13.70 -21.79
N SER A 250 -1.18 -12.56 -21.51
CA SER A 250 -1.57 -12.17 -20.15
C SER A 250 -2.66 -13.07 -19.58
N LEU A 251 -3.68 -13.42 -20.38
CA LEU A 251 -4.75 -14.36 -20.00
C LEU A 251 -4.19 -15.75 -19.70
N ARG A 252 -3.37 -16.29 -20.60
CA ARG A 252 -2.74 -17.61 -20.43
C ARG A 252 -1.86 -17.65 -19.19
N TYR A 253 -1.08 -16.59 -18.93
CA TYR A 253 -0.27 -16.49 -17.71
C TYR A 253 -1.14 -16.48 -16.45
N ALA A 254 -2.18 -15.64 -16.43
CA ALA A 254 -3.09 -15.52 -15.29
C ALA A 254 -3.80 -16.85 -15.01
N TYR A 255 -4.29 -17.52 -16.06
CA TYR A 255 -4.97 -18.81 -15.95
C TYR A 255 -4.03 -19.92 -15.49
N THR A 256 -2.79 -19.96 -16.00
CA THR A 256 -1.77 -20.89 -15.49
C THR A 256 -1.50 -20.67 -13.99
N LYS A 257 -1.48 -19.41 -13.54
CA LYS A 257 -1.34 -19.09 -12.11
C LYS A 257 -2.58 -19.42 -11.28
N CYS A 258 -3.77 -19.29 -11.87
CA CYS A 258 -5.02 -19.74 -11.28
C CYS A 258 -4.95 -21.23 -10.97
N LEU A 259 -4.59 -22.06 -11.96
CA LEU A 259 -4.45 -23.51 -11.80
C LEU A 259 -3.32 -23.90 -10.84
N GLN A 260 -2.14 -23.27 -10.93
CA GLN A 260 -0.97 -23.64 -10.12
C GLN A 260 -1.05 -23.20 -8.65
N LYS A 261 -1.73 -22.09 -8.35
CA LYS A 261 -1.63 -21.41 -7.05
C LYS A 261 -2.99 -21.10 -6.42
N GLY A 262 -4.10 -21.51 -7.04
CA GLY A 262 -5.44 -21.21 -6.58
C GLY A 262 -5.77 -19.71 -6.60
N PHE A 263 -5.10 -18.93 -7.45
CA PHE A 263 -5.43 -17.51 -7.59
C PHE A 263 -6.71 -17.33 -8.39
N ALA A 264 -7.64 -16.52 -7.91
CA ALA A 264 -8.79 -16.13 -8.72
C ALA A 264 -8.36 -15.31 -9.94
N MET A 265 -9.00 -15.58 -11.09
CA MET A 265 -8.88 -14.73 -12.27
C MET A 265 -9.44 -13.34 -11.99
N ARG A 266 -8.87 -12.31 -12.65
CA ARG A 266 -9.29 -10.91 -12.43
C ARG A 266 -10.72 -10.65 -12.90
N GLN A 267 -11.11 -11.25 -14.02
CA GLN A 267 -12.47 -11.24 -14.55
C GLN A 267 -13.13 -12.56 -14.14
N SER A 268 -14.28 -12.48 -13.47
CA SER A 268 -15.09 -13.66 -13.19
C SER A 268 -15.59 -14.28 -14.49
N GLY A 269 -15.77 -15.60 -14.53
CA GLY A 269 -16.30 -16.33 -15.70
C GLY A 269 -15.28 -16.66 -16.78
N ILE A 270 -14.19 -15.88 -16.95
CA ILE A 270 -13.23 -16.15 -18.04
C ILE A 270 -12.47 -17.48 -17.91
N ALA A 271 -12.37 -18.01 -16.68
CA ALA A 271 -11.70 -19.28 -16.42
C ALA A 271 -12.40 -20.45 -17.14
N GLU A 272 -13.73 -20.40 -17.23
CA GLU A 272 -14.56 -21.42 -17.90
C GLU A 272 -14.28 -21.46 -19.41
N HIS A 273 -14.10 -20.29 -20.02
CA HIS A 273 -13.75 -20.17 -21.44
C HIS A 273 -12.32 -20.65 -21.75
N LEU A 274 -11.43 -20.70 -20.76
CA LEU A 274 -10.03 -21.11 -20.92
C LEU A 274 -9.80 -22.60 -20.60
N GLU A 275 -10.84 -23.37 -20.28
CA GLU A 275 -10.69 -24.78 -19.92
C GLU A 275 -10.05 -25.64 -21.01
N PHE A 276 -10.31 -25.33 -22.28
CA PHE A 276 -9.72 -26.03 -23.42
C PHE A 276 -8.18 -25.98 -23.44
N LEU A 277 -7.56 -25.02 -22.73
CA LEU A 277 -6.11 -24.92 -22.64
C LEU A 277 -5.49 -25.93 -21.68
N LYS A 278 -6.25 -26.50 -20.73
CA LYS A 278 -5.71 -27.37 -19.66
C LYS A 278 -4.76 -28.47 -20.21
N PRO A 279 -5.10 -29.21 -21.29
CA PRO A 279 -4.22 -30.26 -21.83
C PRO A 279 -2.90 -29.74 -22.42
N TYR A 280 -2.82 -28.46 -22.77
CA TYR A 280 -1.67 -27.85 -23.43
C TYR A 280 -0.77 -27.05 -22.47
N LEU A 281 -1.14 -26.96 -21.19
CA LEU A 281 -0.34 -26.33 -20.16
C LEU A 281 0.57 -27.36 -19.51
N LYS A 282 1.87 -27.07 -19.45
CA LYS A 282 2.82 -27.84 -18.64
C LYS A 282 2.57 -27.54 -17.16
N LEU A 283 1.56 -28.18 -16.59
CA LEU A 283 1.29 -28.16 -15.17
C LEU A 283 2.28 -29.12 -14.48
N PRO A 284 2.81 -28.77 -13.29
CA PRO A 284 3.58 -29.73 -12.50
C PRO A 284 2.69 -30.96 -12.22
N GLU A 285 3.18 -32.16 -12.53
CA GLU A 285 2.50 -33.42 -12.22
C GLU A 285 2.14 -33.45 -10.72
N GLY A 286 0.83 -33.47 -10.41
CA GLY A 286 0.30 -33.40 -9.04
C GLY A 286 -0.78 -32.34 -8.79
N ALA A 287 -1.14 -31.51 -9.78
CA ALA A 287 -2.13 -30.44 -9.62
C ALA A 287 -3.61 -30.89 -9.60
N ASP A 288 -3.92 -32.15 -9.94
CA ASP A 288 -5.30 -32.68 -9.97
C ASP A 288 -5.76 -33.28 -8.62
N SER A 289 -4.96 -33.12 -7.56
CA SER A 289 -5.38 -33.48 -6.20
C SER A 289 -5.72 -32.22 -5.39
N GLU A 290 -6.90 -32.26 -4.77
CA GLU A 290 -7.43 -31.38 -3.72
C GLU A 290 -6.32 -30.68 -2.89
N PRO A 291 -6.46 -29.40 -2.46
CA PRO A 291 -5.34 -28.60 -1.99
C PRO A 291 -4.82 -29.05 -0.63
N ALA A 292 -4.05 -30.13 -0.62
CA ALA A 292 -3.28 -30.60 0.50
C ALA A 292 -2.02 -29.74 0.61
N ALA A 293 -2.06 -28.83 1.57
CA ALA A 293 -0.92 -28.04 1.97
C ALA A 293 0.27 -28.94 2.38
N LYS A 294 1.35 -28.95 1.59
CA LYS A 294 2.76 -29.12 2.04
C LYS A 294 3.72 -28.88 0.86
N LYS A 295 4.42 -27.73 0.84
CA LYS A 295 5.82 -27.51 1.29
C LYS A 295 6.85 -28.36 0.53
N ILE A 296 7.51 -27.76 -0.47
CA ILE A 296 8.94 -28.01 -0.73
C ILE A 296 9.69 -26.68 -1.01
N SER A 297 10.91 -26.67 -0.48
CA SER A 297 11.95 -25.66 -0.48
C SER A 297 12.28 -25.07 -1.84
N LEU A 298 12.22 -23.75 -1.91
CA LEU A 298 13.09 -22.95 -2.75
C LEU A 298 13.81 -22.00 -1.80
N VAL A 299 15.11 -21.79 -2.00
CA VAL A 299 15.90 -20.80 -1.26
C VAL A 299 15.23 -19.44 -1.45
N LYS A 300 14.40 -19.07 -0.47
CA LYS A 300 13.59 -17.85 -0.46
C LYS A 300 14.33 -16.85 0.42
N LYS A 301 14.48 -15.62 -0.08
CA LYS A 301 14.69 -14.47 0.80
C LYS A 301 13.57 -14.49 1.85
N PRO A 302 13.88 -14.35 3.16
CA PRO A 302 12.92 -14.62 4.21
C PRO A 302 11.69 -13.75 4.02
N GLN A 303 10.55 -14.42 3.85
CA GLN A 303 9.27 -13.78 3.60
C GLN A 303 8.92 -12.98 4.87
N LYS A 304 8.26 -11.81 4.75
CA LYS A 304 8.00 -10.90 5.89
C LYS A 304 7.36 -11.57 7.12
N TRP A 305 6.64 -12.67 6.93
CA TRP A 305 6.06 -13.46 8.03
C TRP A 305 7.10 -14.36 8.74
N GLU A 306 8.15 -14.83 8.06
CA GLU A 306 9.27 -15.57 8.64
C GLU A 306 10.12 -14.66 9.53
N LEU A 307 10.42 -13.43 9.08
CA LEU A 307 11.09 -12.42 9.93
C LEU A 307 10.27 -12.08 11.18
N ARG A 308 8.93 -12.05 11.06
CA ARG A 308 8.03 -11.83 12.20
C ARG A 308 8.01 -13.04 13.14
N ARG A 309 8.04 -14.26 12.60
CA ARG A 309 8.09 -15.50 13.38
C ARG A 309 9.42 -15.62 14.12
N GLU A 310 10.54 -15.36 13.45
CA GLU A 310 11.86 -15.34 14.06
C GLU A 310 11.98 -14.26 15.14
N ALA A 311 11.43 -13.06 14.89
CA ALA A 311 11.38 -12.01 15.91
C ALA A 311 10.52 -12.40 17.12
N ALA A 312 9.40 -13.09 16.91
CA ALA A 312 8.55 -13.58 18.00
C ALA A 312 9.23 -14.70 18.81
N VAL A 313 9.86 -15.67 18.13
CA VAL A 313 10.65 -16.73 18.77
C VAL A 313 11.83 -16.14 19.53
N ALA A 314 12.55 -15.18 18.95
CA ALA A 314 13.64 -14.48 19.61
C ALA A 314 13.17 -13.64 20.80
N ALA A 315 11.97 -13.05 20.73
CA ALA A 315 11.36 -12.36 21.87
C ALA A 315 11.08 -13.35 23.01
N ILE A 316 10.43 -14.47 22.73
CA ILE A 316 10.17 -15.54 23.71
C ILE A 316 11.49 -16.04 24.34
N GLN A 317 12.52 -16.28 23.52
CA GLN A 317 13.84 -16.74 24.00
C GLN A 317 14.61 -15.69 24.83
N ARG A 318 14.37 -14.39 24.61
CA ARG A 318 14.98 -13.32 25.42
C ARG A 318 14.38 -13.25 26.82
N HIS A 319 13.13 -13.66 26.99
CA HIS A 319 12.49 -13.79 28.29
C HIS A 319 12.86 -15.15 28.92
N LYS A 320 14.13 -15.31 29.29
CA LYS A 320 14.69 -16.52 29.95
C LYS A 320 13.99 -16.94 31.26
N HIS A 321 13.05 -16.13 31.77
CA HIS A 321 12.24 -16.39 32.94
C HIS A 321 10.87 -17.03 32.62
N LEU A 322 10.44 -17.04 31.35
CA LEU A 322 9.34 -17.91 30.90
C LEU A 322 9.89 -19.33 30.81
N LYS A 323 10.07 -19.98 31.96
CA LYS A 323 10.17 -21.43 32.00
C LYS A 323 8.82 -21.94 31.53
N PHE A 324 8.81 -22.59 30.37
CA PHE A 324 7.67 -23.34 29.91
C PHE A 324 7.57 -24.57 30.81
N ASP A 325 6.93 -24.40 31.95
CA ASP A 325 6.55 -25.51 32.78
C ASP A 325 5.33 -26.15 32.12
N GLY A 326 5.42 -27.43 31.77
CA GLY A 326 4.31 -28.16 31.18
C GLY A 326 3.13 -28.32 32.14
N GLU A 327 3.29 -27.85 33.38
CA GLU A 327 2.31 -27.88 34.47
C GLU A 327 1.69 -26.49 34.77
N ASP A 328 2.09 -25.42 34.07
CA ASP A 328 1.51 -24.09 34.28
C ASP A 328 0.10 -24.00 33.67
N GLU A 329 -0.91 -23.94 34.54
CA GLU A 329 -2.33 -23.93 34.17
C GLU A 329 -2.68 -22.79 33.20
N ASP A 330 -2.12 -21.61 33.40
CA ASP A 330 -2.36 -20.43 32.55
C ASP A 330 -1.82 -20.66 31.13
N THR A 331 -0.62 -21.25 31.04
CA THR A 331 -0.03 -21.61 29.76
C THR A 331 -0.88 -22.67 29.06
N LEU A 332 -1.30 -23.73 29.77
CA LEU A 332 -2.14 -24.79 29.21
C LEU A 332 -3.47 -24.25 28.68
N PHE A 333 -4.13 -23.38 29.43
CA PHE A 333 -5.35 -22.70 28.99
C PHE A 333 -5.14 -21.91 27.69
N LEU A 334 -4.04 -21.18 27.56
CA LEU A 334 -3.73 -20.46 26.31
C LEU A 334 -3.50 -21.41 25.13
N PHE A 335 -2.99 -22.64 25.36
CA PHE A 335 -2.88 -23.67 24.32
C PHE A 335 -4.23 -24.26 23.92
N GLU A 336 -5.17 -24.41 24.86
CA GLU A 336 -6.53 -24.88 24.57
C GLU A 336 -7.30 -23.96 23.62
N LEU A 337 -6.94 -22.67 23.56
CA LEU A 337 -7.56 -21.72 22.62
C LEU A 337 -7.06 -21.88 21.17
N LEU A 338 -5.93 -22.57 20.93
CA LEU A 338 -5.31 -22.63 19.60
C LEU A 338 -6.17 -23.32 18.52
N PRO A 339 -6.90 -24.43 18.78
CA PRO A 339 -7.76 -25.05 17.78
C PRO A 339 -8.86 -24.11 17.28
N ASP A 340 -9.44 -23.30 18.16
CA ASP A 340 -10.49 -22.37 17.79
C ASP A 340 -9.94 -21.13 17.09
N ILE A 341 -8.79 -20.62 17.56
CA ILE A 341 -8.05 -19.57 16.83
C ILE A 341 -7.66 -20.05 15.42
N ALA A 342 -7.34 -21.34 15.24
CA ALA A 342 -6.98 -21.87 13.93
C ALA A 342 -8.16 -21.80 12.93
N LYS A 343 -9.40 -22.01 13.39
CA LYS A 343 -10.63 -21.95 12.59
C LYS A 343 -11.06 -20.52 12.22
N MET A 344 -10.57 -19.51 12.94
CA MET A 344 -10.92 -18.11 12.69
C MET A 344 -10.36 -17.60 11.36
N ASN A 345 -11.12 -16.74 10.67
CA ASN A 345 -10.62 -15.98 9.53
C ASN A 345 -9.68 -14.83 9.99
N ASP A 346 -9.01 -14.16 9.06
CA ASP A 346 -8.02 -13.13 9.40
C ASP A 346 -8.61 -11.92 10.13
N THR A 347 -9.86 -11.56 9.83
CA THR A 347 -10.57 -10.46 10.49
C THR A 347 -10.84 -10.79 11.95
N ASP A 348 -11.35 -12.01 12.21
CA ASP A 348 -11.66 -12.49 13.56
C ASP A 348 -10.39 -12.66 14.40
N LYS A 349 -9.30 -13.17 13.81
CA LYS A 349 -7.98 -13.26 14.46
C LYS A 349 -7.45 -11.90 14.87
N MET A 350 -7.70 -10.85 14.08
CA MET A 350 -7.29 -9.49 14.43
C MET A 350 -8.14 -8.93 15.57
N ALA A 351 -9.46 -9.11 15.50
CA ALA A 351 -10.39 -8.69 16.55
C ALA A 351 -10.06 -9.35 17.90
N PHE A 352 -9.82 -10.67 17.90
CA PHE A 352 -9.40 -11.43 19.08
C PHE A 352 -8.12 -10.85 19.71
N LYS A 353 -7.09 -10.58 18.91
CA LYS A 353 -5.82 -10.02 19.41
C LYS A 353 -5.99 -8.64 20.03
N VAL A 354 -6.79 -7.78 19.41
CA VAL A 354 -7.06 -6.43 19.95
C VAL A 354 -7.81 -6.54 21.27
N GLY A 355 -8.85 -7.36 21.34
CA GLY A 355 -9.62 -7.59 22.56
C GLY A 355 -8.76 -8.17 23.69
N ALA A 356 -7.95 -9.20 23.42
CA ALA A 356 -7.08 -9.81 24.41
C ALA A 356 -6.06 -8.83 25.00
N VAL A 357 -5.49 -7.94 24.17
CA VAL A 357 -4.54 -6.90 24.63
C VAL A 357 -5.24 -5.84 25.48
N GLN A 358 -6.44 -5.40 25.07
CA GLN A 358 -7.23 -4.43 25.84
C GLN A 358 -7.61 -4.99 27.22
N LEU A 359 -8.11 -6.23 27.25
CA LEU A 359 -8.49 -6.90 28.48
C LEU A 359 -7.28 -7.08 29.43
N ALA A 360 -6.13 -7.50 28.89
CA ALA A 360 -4.90 -7.59 29.68
C ALA A 360 -4.45 -6.24 30.24
N GLN A 361 -4.63 -5.15 29.48
CA GLN A 361 -4.33 -3.79 29.96
C GLN A 361 -5.27 -3.33 31.05
N GLU A 362 -6.55 -3.73 31.03
CA GLU A 362 -7.51 -3.44 32.10
C GLU A 362 -7.09 -4.11 33.41
N PHE A 363 -6.67 -5.38 33.38
CA PHE A 363 -6.20 -6.09 34.57
C PHE A 363 -4.84 -5.63 35.11
N VAL A 364 -3.98 -5.05 34.27
CA VAL A 364 -2.66 -4.56 34.70
C VAL A 364 -2.72 -3.11 35.23
N ASN A 365 -3.72 -2.33 34.80
CA ASN A 365 -3.85 -0.91 35.18
C ASN A 365 -4.99 -0.63 36.18
N GLY A 366 -5.85 -1.61 36.46
CA GLY A 366 -6.79 -1.59 37.59
C GLY A 366 -6.17 -2.22 38.81
#